data_AF-A0A0B4FVJ5-F1
#
_entry.id   AF-A0A0B4FVJ5-F1
#
_cell.length_a   1.000
_cell.length_b   1.000
_cell.length_c   1.000
_cell.angle_alpha   90.00
_cell.angle_beta   90.00
_cell.angle_gamma   90.00
#
_symmetry.space_group_name_H-M   'P 1'
#
loop_
_entity.id
_entity.type
_entity.pdbx_description
1 polymer ?
#
loop_
_entity_poly.entity_id
_entity_poly.type
_entity_poly.pdbx_seq_one_letter_code
_entity_poly.pdbx_strand_id
1 'polypeptide(L)'
;MDNIPISGLQELETHLQLLLGDPSLPFNVKLLDDVELQLTEDNIPPLLPVLLPPLTEILKSTTQDPTPLLSLTIKLLSPLSFTRTLTIADPPSLLTALSSPLPGANLLALAIIQKAAKSPSDASILSTLPEVVEMLVKSWLASTDVGVGERAARVLGDLLETDCEAVDNNTHIGDSRAQINGDEVIKRRVPGHGRLWRLILLSRPNLTLIQHLCSPNSTHLGQPRTTHQVTISQGRLLRLLPRLCTLNIGALSHPLFQDLFVLPEEVGSRAGGGLLQWAALGMVDKSDTLMHLSLVDFFETFVSVMRVSRRSAEMDAFICKLMATALECDSELEGALKTLPDRTIEDEAEPLRAYITGLLS
;
A
#
# COMPACT_ATOMS: atom_id res chain seq x y z
N MET A 1 -26.27 24.05 -15.76
CA MET A 1 -24.84 24.26 -16.09
C MET A 1 -24.66 23.65 -17.45
N ASP A 2 -24.35 24.49 -18.43
CA ASP A 2 -24.30 24.08 -19.83
C ASP A 2 -23.12 23.13 -20.05
N ASN A 3 -23.38 21.95 -20.63
CA ASN A 3 -22.36 20.98 -20.99
C ASN A 3 -21.38 21.64 -21.96
N ILE A 4 -20.17 21.92 -21.49
CA ILE A 4 -19.07 22.35 -22.36
C ILE A 4 -18.86 21.22 -23.39
N PRO A 5 -18.95 21.51 -24.71
CA PRO A 5 -18.80 20.48 -25.73
C PRO A 5 -17.39 19.90 -25.69
N ILE A 6 -17.27 18.58 -25.66
CA ILE A 6 -16.00 17.86 -25.68
C ILE A 6 -15.64 17.61 -27.15
N SER A 7 -14.57 18.26 -27.60
CA SER A 7 -14.03 18.03 -28.94
C SER A 7 -13.48 16.62 -29.04
N GLY A 8 -13.78 15.89 -30.12
CA GLY A 8 -13.29 14.53 -30.31
C GLY A 8 -14.21 13.43 -29.76
N LEU A 9 -15.28 13.78 -29.04
CA LEU A 9 -16.10 12.78 -28.35
C LEU A 9 -16.80 11.82 -29.33
N GLN A 10 -17.40 12.36 -30.38
CA GLN A 10 -18.10 11.54 -31.38
C GLN A 10 -17.11 10.68 -32.19
N GLU A 11 -15.93 11.20 -32.50
CA GLU A 11 -14.86 10.42 -33.10
C GLU A 11 -14.39 9.30 -32.17
N LEU A 12 -14.28 9.56 -30.86
CA LEU A 12 -13.90 8.56 -29.86
C LEU A 12 -14.95 7.45 -29.77
N GLU A 13 -16.24 7.81 -29.65
CA GLU A 13 -17.33 6.84 -29.64
C GLU A 13 -17.29 5.95 -30.88
N THR A 14 -17.10 6.54 -32.06
CA THR A 14 -16.99 5.81 -33.33
C THR A 14 -15.78 4.88 -33.31
N HIS A 15 -14.62 5.36 -32.83
CA HIS A 15 -13.41 4.57 -32.73
C HIS A 15 -13.57 3.36 -31.78
N LEU A 16 -14.23 3.55 -30.63
CA LEU A 16 -14.53 2.46 -29.69
C LEU A 16 -15.46 1.41 -30.31
N GLN A 17 -16.47 1.82 -31.09
CA GLN A 17 -17.33 0.87 -31.81
C GLN A 17 -16.56 0.09 -32.89
N LEU A 18 -15.63 0.75 -33.59
CA LEU A 18 -14.76 0.06 -34.54
C LEU A 18 -13.86 -0.97 -33.87
N LEU A 19 -13.30 -0.65 -32.70
CA LEU A 19 -12.48 -1.58 -31.90
C LEU A 19 -13.28 -2.79 -31.39
N LEU A 20 -14.56 -2.61 -31.05
CA LEU A 20 -15.45 -3.72 -30.70
C LEU A 20 -15.72 -4.64 -31.90
N GLY A 21 -15.85 -4.07 -33.10
CA GLY A 21 -16.04 -4.84 -34.33
C GLY A 21 -14.76 -5.53 -34.83
N ASP A 22 -13.60 -4.90 -34.64
CA ASP A 22 -12.29 -5.41 -35.02
C ASP A 22 -11.24 -5.10 -33.93
N PRO A 23 -11.00 -6.05 -32.99
CA PRO A 23 -10.01 -5.89 -31.93
C PRO A 23 -8.56 -5.81 -32.40
N SER A 24 -8.28 -6.00 -33.71
CA SER A 24 -6.94 -5.85 -34.28
C SER A 24 -6.60 -4.41 -34.68
N LEU A 25 -7.61 -3.52 -34.74
CA LEU A 25 -7.40 -2.10 -35.05
C LEU A 25 -6.54 -1.44 -33.95
N PRO A 26 -5.53 -0.64 -34.31
CA PRO A 26 -4.69 0.04 -33.33
C PRO A 26 -5.47 1.12 -32.58
N PHE A 27 -5.15 1.31 -31.29
CA PHE A 27 -5.70 2.41 -30.50
C PHE A 27 -5.27 3.77 -31.05
N ASN A 28 -6.22 4.68 -31.23
CA ASN A 28 -5.96 6.08 -31.54
C ASN A 28 -5.58 6.83 -30.26
N VAL A 29 -4.32 6.69 -29.84
CA VAL A 29 -3.78 7.25 -28.58
C VAL A 29 -4.02 8.75 -28.48
N LYS A 30 -3.77 9.51 -29.57
CA LYS A 30 -3.98 10.96 -29.57
C LYS A 30 -5.44 11.33 -29.30
N LEU A 31 -6.39 10.61 -29.90
CA LEU A 31 -7.81 10.87 -29.68
C LEU A 31 -8.24 10.56 -28.24
N LEU A 32 -7.71 9.48 -27.67
CA LEU A 32 -7.94 9.12 -26.26
C LEU A 32 -7.41 10.21 -25.33
N ASP A 33 -6.18 10.66 -25.54
CA ASP A 33 -5.54 11.72 -24.75
C ASP A 33 -6.27 13.06 -24.88
N ASP A 34 -6.60 13.48 -26.11
CA ASP A 34 -7.28 14.75 -26.39
C ASP A 34 -8.65 14.82 -25.71
N VAL A 35 -9.42 13.72 -25.73
CA VAL A 35 -10.70 13.64 -25.02
C VAL A 35 -10.49 13.57 -23.50
N GLU A 36 -9.54 12.77 -23.03
CA GLU A 36 -9.25 12.64 -21.61
C GLU A 36 -8.90 13.98 -20.96
N LEU A 37 -8.08 14.81 -21.61
CA LEU A 37 -7.67 16.12 -21.10
C LEU A 37 -8.85 17.08 -20.85
N GLN A 38 -9.95 16.90 -21.58
CA GLN A 38 -11.17 17.72 -21.45
C GLN A 38 -12.12 17.21 -20.37
N LEU A 39 -11.91 16.01 -19.81
CA LEU A 39 -12.77 15.44 -18.78
C LEU A 39 -12.53 16.08 -17.40
N THR A 40 -13.62 16.42 -16.72
CA THR A 40 -13.67 16.98 -15.37
C THR A 40 -14.71 16.23 -14.53
N GLU A 41 -14.68 16.38 -13.20
CA GLU A 41 -15.65 15.70 -12.33
C GLU A 41 -17.11 16.07 -12.65
N ASP A 42 -17.35 17.27 -13.19
CA ASP A 42 -18.68 17.76 -13.55
C ASP A 42 -19.20 17.17 -14.86
N ASN A 43 -18.33 16.93 -15.84
CA ASN A 43 -18.73 16.47 -17.18
C ASN A 43 -18.61 14.95 -17.38
N ILE A 44 -17.95 14.22 -16.47
CA ILE A 44 -17.85 12.76 -16.52
C ILE A 44 -19.21 12.07 -16.34
N PRO A 45 -20.06 12.40 -15.34
CA PRO A 45 -21.30 11.67 -15.08
C PRO A 45 -22.21 11.42 -16.30
N PRO A 46 -22.49 12.40 -17.18
CA PRO A 46 -23.30 12.16 -18.36
C PRO A 46 -22.63 11.26 -19.42
N LEU A 47 -21.30 11.12 -19.40
CA LEU A 47 -20.55 10.32 -20.39
C LEU A 47 -20.41 8.85 -19.97
N LEU A 48 -20.59 8.54 -18.68
CA LEU A 48 -20.43 7.17 -18.17
C LEU A 48 -21.26 6.13 -18.94
N PRO A 49 -22.55 6.36 -19.25
CA PRO A 49 -23.35 5.36 -19.97
C PRO A 49 -22.87 5.12 -21.40
N VAL A 50 -22.16 6.08 -21.99
CA VAL A 50 -21.74 6.06 -23.39
C VAL A 50 -20.34 5.47 -23.54
N LEU A 51 -19.38 5.93 -22.75
CA LEU A 51 -17.97 5.55 -22.91
C LEU A 51 -17.58 4.32 -22.10
N LEU A 52 -18.15 4.12 -20.91
CA LEU A 52 -17.67 3.09 -20.00
C LEU A 52 -18.00 1.65 -20.44
N PRO A 53 -19.21 1.35 -20.95
CA PRO A 53 -19.51 0.00 -21.46
C PRO A 53 -18.57 -0.47 -22.57
N PRO A 54 -18.37 0.28 -23.69
CA PRO A 54 -17.49 -0.19 -24.75
C PRO A 54 -16.03 -0.30 -24.30
N LEU A 55 -15.54 0.63 -23.47
CA LEU A 55 -14.18 0.53 -22.88
C LEU A 55 -14.01 -0.76 -22.07
N THR A 56 -15.00 -1.09 -21.24
CA THR A 56 -14.95 -2.30 -20.40
C THR A 56 -14.94 -3.57 -21.24
N GLU A 57 -15.72 -3.60 -22.32
CA GLU A 57 -15.79 -4.74 -23.22
C GLU A 57 -14.49 -4.92 -24.04
N ILE A 58 -13.91 -3.83 -24.54
CA ILE A 58 -12.59 -3.85 -25.20
C ILE A 58 -11.51 -4.34 -24.23
N LEU A 59 -11.47 -3.82 -22.99
CA LEU A 59 -10.48 -4.24 -21.99
C LEU A 59 -10.57 -5.73 -21.63
N LYS A 60 -11.76 -6.34 -21.75
CA LYS A 60 -11.96 -7.78 -21.48
C LYS A 60 -11.56 -8.68 -22.65
N SER A 61 -11.49 -8.15 -23.86
CA SER A 61 -11.33 -8.92 -25.09
C SER A 61 -10.05 -8.62 -25.87
N THR A 62 -9.43 -7.48 -25.64
CA THR A 62 -8.25 -7.03 -26.38
C THR A 62 -7.03 -7.90 -26.10
N THR A 63 -6.29 -8.21 -27.16
CA THR A 63 -4.97 -8.85 -27.09
C THR A 63 -3.82 -7.83 -27.23
N GLN A 64 -4.15 -6.57 -27.48
CA GLN A 64 -3.19 -5.47 -27.55
C GLN A 64 -2.82 -5.00 -26.14
N ASP A 65 -1.73 -4.23 -26.01
CA ASP A 65 -1.42 -3.55 -24.75
C ASP A 65 -2.53 -2.55 -24.42
N PRO A 66 -3.33 -2.77 -23.36
CA PRO A 66 -4.50 -1.94 -23.06
C PRO A 66 -4.11 -0.56 -22.52
N THR A 67 -2.82 -0.30 -22.28
CA THR A 67 -2.31 0.93 -21.65
C THR A 67 -2.95 2.22 -22.16
N PRO A 68 -3.16 2.44 -23.48
CA PRO A 68 -3.81 3.66 -23.99
C PRO A 68 -5.23 3.90 -23.49
N LEU A 69 -5.97 2.84 -23.13
CA LEU A 69 -7.36 2.95 -22.66
C LEU A 69 -7.45 3.23 -21.16
N LEU A 70 -6.37 3.02 -20.41
CA LEU A 70 -6.44 2.90 -18.97
C LEU A 70 -6.58 4.24 -18.27
N SER A 71 -5.85 5.27 -18.69
CA SER A 71 -5.91 6.57 -18.04
C SER A 71 -7.32 7.16 -18.17
N LEU A 72 -7.87 7.15 -19.38
CA LEU A 72 -9.27 7.47 -19.65
C LEU A 72 -10.24 6.62 -18.81
N THR A 73 -10.06 5.30 -18.77
CA THR A 73 -10.96 4.41 -18.00
C THR A 73 -10.88 4.71 -16.50
N ILE A 74 -9.69 4.90 -15.94
CA ILE A 74 -9.49 5.27 -14.54
C ILE A 74 -10.17 6.61 -14.23
N LYS A 75 -10.03 7.58 -15.14
CA LYS A 75 -10.66 8.90 -15.01
C LYS A 75 -12.18 8.81 -15.04
N LEU A 76 -12.77 8.05 -15.97
CA LEU A 76 -14.21 7.78 -16.03
C LEU A 76 -14.70 7.02 -14.79
N LEU A 77 -13.91 6.11 -14.24
CA LEU A 77 -14.28 5.41 -13.01
C LEU A 77 -14.20 6.31 -11.77
N SER A 78 -13.47 7.42 -11.79
CA SER A 78 -13.19 8.26 -10.61
C SER A 78 -14.42 8.66 -9.76
N PRO A 79 -15.56 9.14 -10.31
CA PRO A 79 -16.73 9.51 -9.52
C PRO A 79 -17.49 8.31 -8.93
N LEU A 80 -17.26 7.10 -9.43
CA LEU A 80 -17.99 5.92 -8.96
C LEU A 80 -17.51 5.48 -7.58
N SER A 81 -18.48 5.10 -6.73
CA SER A 81 -18.24 4.38 -5.46
C SER A 81 -17.66 2.98 -5.73
N PHE A 82 -16.98 2.41 -4.74
CA PHE A 82 -16.43 1.05 -4.84
C PHE A 82 -17.49 0.01 -5.25
N THR A 83 -18.64 -0.01 -4.56
CA THR A 83 -19.76 -0.93 -4.86
C THR A 83 -20.26 -0.81 -6.29
N ARG A 84 -20.45 0.43 -6.78
CA ARG A 84 -20.84 0.65 -8.18
C ARG A 84 -19.79 0.15 -9.15
N THR A 85 -18.50 0.35 -8.88
CA THR A 85 -17.43 -0.16 -9.75
C THR A 85 -17.40 -1.69 -9.78
N LEU A 86 -17.69 -2.37 -8.67
CA LEU A 86 -17.80 -3.84 -8.64
C LEU A 86 -18.93 -4.40 -9.53
N THR A 87 -19.96 -3.60 -9.84
CA THR A 87 -20.99 -4.02 -10.81
C THR A 87 -20.50 -4.02 -12.26
N ILE A 88 -19.37 -3.38 -12.54
CA ILE A 88 -18.78 -3.23 -13.87
C ILE A 88 -17.55 -4.14 -14.00
N ALA A 89 -16.68 -4.10 -12.99
CA ALA A 89 -15.51 -4.96 -12.82
C ALA A 89 -15.74 -5.89 -11.63
N ASP A 90 -16.35 -7.03 -11.90
CA ASP A 90 -16.65 -8.06 -10.90
C ASP A 90 -15.36 -8.70 -10.34
N PRO A 91 -15.43 -9.43 -9.21
CA PRO A 91 -14.23 -9.99 -8.57
C PRO A 91 -13.36 -10.87 -9.51
N PRO A 92 -13.92 -11.75 -10.38
CA PRO A 92 -13.13 -12.47 -11.37
C PRO A 92 -12.39 -11.57 -12.36
N SER A 93 -13.01 -10.47 -12.82
CA SER A 93 -12.33 -9.49 -13.67
C SER A 93 -11.18 -8.80 -12.93
N LEU A 94 -11.36 -8.46 -11.65
CA LEU A 94 -10.29 -7.87 -10.83
C LEU A 94 -9.12 -8.84 -10.62
N LEU A 95 -9.39 -10.12 -10.35
CA LEU A 95 -8.37 -11.15 -10.23
C LEU A 95 -7.58 -11.32 -11.53
N THR A 96 -8.28 -11.33 -12.67
CA THR A 96 -7.67 -11.41 -14.00
C THR A 96 -6.77 -10.20 -14.25
N ALA A 97 -7.25 -8.99 -13.95
CA ALA A 97 -6.50 -7.76 -14.13
C ALA A 97 -5.29 -7.64 -13.18
N LEU A 98 -5.41 -8.06 -11.91
CA LEU A 98 -4.28 -8.12 -10.96
C LEU A 98 -3.21 -9.17 -11.34
N SER A 99 -3.62 -10.26 -12.00
CA SER A 99 -2.71 -11.33 -12.43
C SER A 99 -2.12 -11.12 -13.82
N SER A 100 -2.59 -10.10 -14.55
CA SER A 100 -2.12 -9.79 -15.89
C SER A 100 -0.63 -9.42 -15.89
N PRO A 101 0.15 -9.86 -16.89
CA PRO A 101 1.55 -9.43 -17.03
C PRO A 101 1.68 -7.97 -17.50
N LEU A 102 0.57 -7.32 -17.87
CA LEU A 102 0.54 -5.95 -18.37
C LEU A 102 0.37 -4.99 -17.17
N PRO A 103 1.37 -4.14 -16.86
CA PRO A 103 1.33 -3.27 -15.68
C PRO A 103 0.09 -2.39 -15.63
N GLY A 104 -0.35 -1.92 -16.79
CA GLY A 104 -1.56 -1.13 -16.91
C GLY A 104 -2.81 -1.84 -16.38
N ALA A 105 -3.02 -3.12 -16.72
CA ALA A 105 -4.16 -3.87 -16.22
C ALA A 105 -4.13 -3.98 -14.68
N ASN A 106 -2.93 -4.19 -14.10
CA ASN A 106 -2.77 -4.21 -12.65
C ASN A 106 -3.11 -2.83 -12.05
N LEU A 107 -2.61 -1.74 -12.63
CA LEU A 107 -2.86 -0.38 -12.17
C LEU A 107 -4.34 -0.01 -12.20
N LEU A 108 -5.09 -0.44 -13.22
CA LEU A 108 -6.55 -0.28 -13.27
C LEU A 108 -7.23 -1.03 -12.13
N ALA A 109 -6.88 -2.30 -11.90
CA ALA A 109 -7.44 -3.06 -10.79
C ALA A 109 -7.13 -2.42 -9.43
N LEU A 110 -5.90 -1.94 -9.23
CA LEU A 110 -5.48 -1.22 -8.04
C LEU A 110 -6.24 0.11 -7.87
N ALA A 111 -6.52 0.84 -8.96
CA ALA A 111 -7.33 2.06 -8.90
C ALA A 111 -8.78 1.78 -8.50
N ILE A 112 -9.34 0.63 -8.89
CA ILE A 112 -10.67 0.18 -8.46
C ILE A 112 -10.65 -0.20 -6.97
N ILE A 113 -9.68 -1.01 -6.55
CA ILE A 113 -9.53 -1.47 -5.16
C ILE A 113 -9.30 -0.29 -4.20
N GLN A 114 -8.51 0.72 -4.61
CA GLN A 114 -8.28 1.95 -3.85
C GLN A 114 -9.60 2.63 -3.43
N LYS A 115 -10.67 2.51 -4.22
CA LYS A 115 -11.96 3.11 -3.89
C LYS A 115 -12.53 2.58 -2.58
N ALA A 116 -12.16 1.36 -2.17
CA ALA A 116 -12.58 0.80 -0.89
C ALA A 116 -11.94 1.52 0.31
N ALA A 117 -10.85 2.28 0.11
CA ALA A 117 -10.27 3.14 1.14
C ALA A 117 -11.05 4.46 1.36
N LYS A 118 -12.16 4.70 0.63
CA LYS A 118 -12.97 5.92 0.84
C LYS A 118 -13.82 5.85 2.12
N SER A 119 -14.16 4.65 2.61
CA SER A 119 -14.98 4.49 3.81
C SER A 119 -14.72 3.15 4.51
N PRO A 120 -14.88 3.06 5.85
CA PRO A 120 -14.83 1.79 6.57
C PRO A 120 -15.83 0.74 6.06
N SER A 121 -16.98 1.18 5.55
CA SER A 121 -18.00 0.29 4.97
C SER A 121 -17.53 -0.34 3.67
N ASP A 122 -16.92 0.42 2.76
CA ASP A 122 -16.39 -0.13 1.52
C ASP A 122 -15.18 -1.05 1.77
N ALA A 123 -14.31 -0.70 2.73
CA ALA A 123 -13.23 -1.56 3.20
C ALA A 123 -13.76 -2.90 3.75
N SER A 124 -14.88 -2.85 4.49
CA SER A 124 -15.58 -4.06 4.95
C SER A 124 -16.11 -4.89 3.78
N ILE A 125 -16.60 -4.28 2.69
CA ILE A 125 -17.03 -5.01 1.49
C ILE A 125 -15.83 -5.68 0.82
N LEU A 126 -14.69 -4.98 0.68
CA LEU A 126 -13.48 -5.60 0.13
C LEU A 126 -13.02 -6.80 0.98
N SER A 127 -13.17 -6.74 2.31
CA SER A 127 -12.82 -7.85 3.20
C SER A 127 -13.62 -9.14 2.96
N THR A 128 -14.77 -9.07 2.27
CA THR A 128 -15.53 -10.26 1.87
C THR A 128 -15.04 -10.89 0.57
N LEU A 129 -13.96 -10.36 -0.04
CA LEU A 129 -13.34 -10.84 -1.28
C LEU A 129 -11.88 -11.30 -1.00
N PRO A 130 -11.67 -12.37 -0.23
CA PRO A 130 -10.35 -12.74 0.28
C PRO A 130 -9.33 -13.05 -0.82
N GLU A 131 -9.76 -13.60 -1.96
CA GLU A 131 -8.88 -13.90 -3.10
C GLU A 131 -8.35 -12.62 -3.74
N VAL A 132 -9.18 -11.56 -3.83
CA VAL A 132 -8.76 -10.24 -4.35
C VAL A 132 -7.75 -9.61 -3.40
N VAL A 133 -7.96 -9.74 -2.09
CA VAL A 133 -7.03 -9.23 -1.07
C VAL A 133 -5.70 -10.00 -1.08
N GLU A 134 -5.72 -11.33 -1.22
CA GLU A 134 -4.51 -12.13 -1.37
C GLU A 134 -3.74 -11.73 -2.63
N MET A 135 -4.42 -11.53 -3.76
CA MET A 135 -3.80 -11.06 -4.99
C MET A 135 -3.24 -9.63 -4.86
N LEU A 136 -3.90 -8.74 -4.09
CA LEU A 136 -3.35 -7.42 -3.76
C LEU A 136 -2.03 -7.54 -2.99
N VAL A 137 -1.94 -8.43 -2.00
CA VAL A 137 -0.69 -8.70 -1.24
C VAL A 137 0.40 -9.25 -2.18
N LYS A 138 0.05 -10.14 -3.11
CA LYS A 138 0.98 -10.63 -4.15
C LYS A 138 1.44 -9.51 -5.08
N SER A 139 0.54 -8.66 -5.59
CA SER A 139 0.90 -7.52 -6.44
C SER A 139 1.80 -6.53 -5.71
N TRP A 140 1.59 -6.34 -4.41
CA TRP A 140 2.47 -5.53 -3.58
C TRP A 140 3.87 -6.15 -3.47
N LEU A 141 4.02 -7.37 -2.98
CA LEU A 141 5.34 -7.92 -2.64
C LEU A 141 6.07 -8.54 -3.84
N ALA A 142 5.35 -9.12 -4.79
CA ALA A 142 5.92 -9.95 -5.85
C ALA A 142 5.91 -9.35 -7.25
N SER A 143 5.26 -8.20 -7.49
CA SER A 143 5.25 -7.58 -8.82
C SER A 143 6.67 -7.23 -9.29
N THR A 144 6.99 -7.60 -10.54
CA THR A 144 8.23 -7.20 -11.21
C THR A 144 8.22 -5.74 -11.67
N ASP A 145 7.04 -5.17 -11.89
CA ASP A 145 6.88 -3.76 -12.21
C ASP A 145 6.91 -2.92 -10.93
N VAL A 146 7.78 -1.90 -10.93
CA VAL A 146 8.00 -1.01 -9.78
C VAL A 146 6.75 -0.17 -9.50
N GLY A 147 6.14 0.40 -10.54
CA GLY A 147 4.95 1.24 -10.42
C GLY A 147 3.75 0.49 -9.85
N VAL A 148 3.53 -0.76 -10.28
CA VAL A 148 2.50 -1.65 -9.73
C VAL A 148 2.76 -1.95 -8.26
N GLY A 149 4.00 -2.32 -7.91
CA GLY A 149 4.35 -2.64 -6.52
C GLY A 149 4.19 -1.45 -5.57
N GLU A 150 4.62 -0.26 -5.99
CA GLU A 150 4.46 0.99 -5.24
C GLU A 150 2.99 1.40 -5.11
N ARG A 151 2.22 1.30 -6.20
CA ARG A 151 0.79 1.58 -6.18
C ARG A 151 0.06 0.64 -5.24
N ALA A 152 0.37 -0.65 -5.28
CA ALA A 152 -0.22 -1.66 -4.40
C ALA A 152 0.14 -1.40 -2.92
N ALA A 153 1.38 -1.00 -2.62
CA ALA A 153 1.78 -0.60 -1.26
C ALA A 153 0.95 0.59 -0.74
N ARG A 154 0.74 1.61 -1.59
CA ARG A 154 -0.09 2.78 -1.25
C ARG A 154 -1.54 2.38 -0.99
N VAL A 155 -2.13 1.59 -1.91
CA VAL A 155 -3.50 1.07 -1.78
C VAL A 155 -3.66 0.29 -0.48
N LEU A 156 -2.73 -0.61 -0.18
CA LEU A 156 -2.76 -1.41 1.03
C LEU A 156 -2.68 -0.54 2.29
N GLY A 157 -1.77 0.44 2.33
CA GLY A 157 -1.65 1.37 3.44
C GLY A 157 -2.91 2.21 3.66
N ASP A 158 -3.52 2.72 2.59
CA ASP A 158 -4.74 3.54 2.67
C ASP A 158 -5.95 2.72 3.14
N LEU A 159 -6.06 1.46 2.68
CA LEU A 159 -7.07 0.52 3.13
C LEU A 159 -6.93 0.20 4.62
N LEU A 160 -5.73 -0.12 5.07
CA LEU A 160 -5.46 -0.44 6.47
C LEU A 160 -5.63 0.80 7.37
N GLU A 161 -5.26 1.99 6.91
CA GLU A 161 -5.54 3.24 7.64
C GLU A 161 -7.05 3.47 7.81
N THR A 162 -7.83 3.25 6.74
CA THR A 162 -9.29 3.42 6.76
C THR A 162 -10.01 2.36 7.60
N ASP A 163 -9.51 1.12 7.58
CA ASP A 163 -10.09 0.00 8.31
C ASP A 163 -9.57 -0.14 9.75
N CYS A 164 -8.62 0.69 10.20
CA CYS A 164 -8.07 0.59 11.55
C CYS A 164 -9.14 0.82 12.65
N GLU A 165 -9.33 -0.16 13.53
CA GLU A 165 -10.25 -0.07 14.68
C GLU A 165 -9.68 0.75 15.83
N ALA A 166 -8.38 1.04 15.81
CA ALA A 166 -7.71 1.77 16.88
C ALA A 166 -8.26 3.21 16.90
N VAL A 167 -9.33 3.40 17.68
CA VAL A 167 -9.85 4.72 18.02
C VAL A 167 -8.92 5.30 19.06
N ASP A 168 -8.44 6.51 18.77
CA ASP A 168 -7.87 7.39 19.76
C ASP A 168 -8.87 7.61 20.92
N ASN A 169 -8.85 6.74 21.94
CA ASN A 169 -9.74 6.81 23.11
C ASN A 169 -9.45 8.00 24.03
N ASN A 170 -8.56 8.92 23.65
CA ASN A 170 -8.28 10.15 24.39
C ASN A 170 -8.10 11.35 23.46
N THR A 171 -9.17 11.76 22.78
CA THR A 171 -9.26 13.12 22.21
C THR A 171 -9.45 14.14 23.34
N HIS A 172 -8.43 14.30 24.18
CA HIS A 172 -8.19 15.58 24.85
C HIS A 172 -7.34 16.44 23.91
N ILE A 173 -7.93 17.57 23.56
CA ILE A 173 -7.37 18.65 22.76
C ILE A 173 -6.03 19.11 23.35
N GLY A 174 -5.01 19.24 22.50
CA GLY A 174 -3.71 19.76 22.87
C GLY A 174 -2.76 19.72 21.67
N ASP A 175 -2.73 20.83 20.95
CA ASP A 175 -1.85 21.24 19.86
C ASP A 175 -0.60 20.37 19.60
N SER A 176 -0.52 19.82 18.39
CA SER A 176 0.67 19.80 17.51
C SER A 176 0.44 18.87 16.32
N ARG A 177 -0.28 19.38 15.31
CA ARG A 177 -0.03 18.97 13.93
C ARG A 177 0.28 20.25 13.18
N ALA A 178 1.51 20.34 12.68
CA ALA A 178 1.91 21.38 11.74
C ALA A 178 0.89 21.39 10.59
N GLN A 179 0.17 22.51 10.50
CA GLN A 179 -0.73 22.83 9.40
C GLN A 179 0.07 22.85 8.10
N ILE A 180 -0.23 21.90 7.22
CA ILE A 180 0.02 22.08 5.79
C ILE A 180 -1.35 22.25 5.15
N ASN A 181 -1.66 23.53 4.88
CA ASN A 181 -2.72 24.04 4.00
C ASN A 181 -4.19 23.87 4.43
N GLY A 182 -4.76 25.00 4.88
CA GLY A 182 -6.05 25.54 4.40
C GLY A 182 -7.31 24.69 4.55
N ASP A 183 -8.04 24.95 5.64
CA ASP A 183 -9.49 24.73 5.80
C ASP A 183 -10.02 23.30 5.53
N GLU A 184 -9.61 22.35 6.36
CA GLU A 184 -10.42 21.17 6.63
C GLU A 184 -10.76 21.09 8.12
N VAL A 185 -12.03 21.36 8.44
CA VAL A 185 -12.65 21.01 9.72
C VAL A 185 -12.25 19.58 10.06
N ILE A 186 -11.58 19.39 11.20
CA ILE A 186 -11.12 18.10 11.73
C ILE A 186 -12.33 17.15 11.78
N LYS A 187 -12.53 16.37 10.71
CA LYS A 187 -13.55 15.32 10.67
C LYS A 187 -13.08 14.27 11.66
N ARG A 188 -13.85 14.10 12.75
CA ARG A 188 -13.75 12.92 13.63
C ARG A 188 -13.74 11.70 12.70
N ARG A 189 -12.60 11.04 12.54
CA ARG A 189 -12.50 9.84 11.71
C ARG A 189 -13.36 8.77 12.38
N VAL A 190 -14.37 8.29 11.66
CA VAL A 190 -15.15 7.13 12.08
C VAL A 190 -14.18 5.96 12.17
N PRO A 191 -14.12 5.26 13.32
CA PRO A 191 -13.31 4.04 13.46
C PRO A 191 -13.55 3.05 12.33
N GLY A 192 -12.48 2.40 11.89
CA GLY A 192 -12.58 1.27 10.97
C GLY A 192 -13.19 0.03 11.62
N HIS A 193 -13.39 -1.03 10.82
CA HIS A 193 -13.98 -2.30 11.27
C HIS A 193 -12.94 -3.41 11.48
N GLY A 194 -11.65 -3.14 11.24
CA GLY A 194 -10.52 -4.05 11.44
C GLY A 194 -10.59 -5.34 10.67
N ARG A 195 -11.45 -5.44 9.65
CA ARG A 195 -11.66 -6.69 8.91
C ARG A 195 -10.52 -6.95 7.95
N LEU A 196 -10.02 -5.92 7.27
CA LEU A 196 -8.82 -6.01 6.45
C LEU A 196 -7.57 -6.18 7.29
N TRP A 197 -7.48 -5.54 8.46
CA TRP A 197 -6.40 -5.82 9.42
C TRP A 197 -6.36 -7.30 9.79
N ARG A 198 -7.51 -7.88 10.18
CA ARG A 198 -7.61 -9.29 10.52
C ARG A 198 -7.27 -10.20 9.34
N LEU A 199 -7.80 -9.88 8.16
CA LEU A 199 -7.59 -10.68 6.96
C LEU A 199 -6.14 -10.66 6.49
N ILE A 200 -5.45 -9.52 6.54
CA ILE A 200 -4.11 -9.36 5.95
C ILE A 200 -3.02 -9.64 6.96
N LEU A 201 -3.15 -9.09 8.18
CA LEU A 201 -2.08 -9.05 9.17
C LEU A 201 -2.33 -9.95 10.37
N LEU A 202 -3.52 -10.54 10.52
CA LEU A 202 -3.82 -11.48 11.62
C LEU A 202 -4.26 -12.87 11.14
N SER A 203 -4.34 -13.11 9.83
CA SER A 203 -4.71 -14.41 9.27
C SER A 203 -3.47 -15.19 8.83
N ARG A 204 -3.47 -16.50 9.09
CA ARG A 204 -2.37 -17.37 8.67
C ARG A 204 -2.11 -17.32 7.16
N PRO A 205 -3.10 -17.43 6.25
CA PRO A 205 -2.83 -17.47 4.82
C PRO A 205 -2.02 -16.26 4.32
N ASN A 206 -2.42 -15.04 4.69
CA ASN A 206 -1.72 -13.82 4.26
C ASN A 206 -0.39 -13.63 4.97
N LEU A 207 -0.27 -13.96 6.26
CA LEU A 207 1.02 -13.90 6.96
C LEU A 207 2.03 -14.91 6.41
N THR A 208 1.59 -16.14 6.13
CA THR A 208 2.41 -17.15 5.46
C THR A 208 2.82 -16.67 4.07
N LEU A 209 1.92 -16.03 3.31
CA LEU A 209 2.27 -15.43 2.02
C LEU A 209 3.32 -14.33 2.15
N ILE A 210 3.18 -13.40 3.12
CA ILE A 210 4.15 -12.32 3.36
C ILE A 210 5.53 -12.91 3.72
N GLN A 211 5.59 -13.83 4.69
CA GLN A 211 6.82 -14.50 5.09
C GLN A 211 7.46 -15.20 3.88
N HIS A 212 6.64 -15.92 3.12
CA HIS A 212 7.05 -16.70 1.96
C HIS A 212 7.70 -15.83 0.88
N LEU A 213 7.08 -14.71 0.53
CA LEU A 213 7.57 -13.81 -0.52
C LEU A 213 8.88 -13.10 -0.12
N CYS A 214 9.06 -12.89 1.18
CA CYS A 214 10.23 -12.23 1.77
C CYS A 214 11.32 -13.21 2.27
N SER A 215 11.18 -14.52 2.02
CA SER A 215 12.15 -15.54 2.45
C SER A 215 12.67 -16.35 1.25
N PRO A 216 13.97 -16.69 1.22
CA PRO A 216 14.56 -17.46 0.11
C PRO A 216 14.12 -18.93 0.09
N ASN A 217 13.94 -19.58 1.24
CA ASN A 217 13.72 -21.03 1.39
C ASN A 217 12.25 -21.42 1.53
N SER A 218 11.46 -20.86 0.65
CA SER A 218 10.02 -20.93 0.65
C SER A 218 9.47 -22.21 -0.01
N THR A 219 9.12 -23.24 0.76
CA THR A 219 8.65 -24.55 0.24
C THR A 219 7.26 -24.51 -0.42
N HIS A 220 6.53 -23.39 -0.29
CA HIS A 220 5.09 -23.30 -0.58
C HIS A 220 4.70 -22.96 -2.04
N LEU A 221 5.65 -22.57 -2.91
CA LEU A 221 5.39 -22.22 -4.32
C LEU A 221 5.96 -23.23 -5.33
N GLY A 222 6.47 -24.37 -4.87
CA GLY A 222 7.05 -25.42 -5.73
C GLY A 222 8.34 -25.03 -6.45
N GLN A 223 8.75 -23.76 -6.40
CA GLN A 223 10.03 -23.25 -6.93
C GLN A 223 10.64 -22.22 -5.96
N PRO A 224 11.96 -22.30 -5.69
CA PRO A 224 12.66 -21.32 -4.88
C PRO A 224 12.66 -19.95 -5.57
N ARG A 225 12.50 -18.87 -4.79
CA ARG A 225 12.57 -17.49 -5.28
C ARG A 225 14.01 -17.08 -5.49
N THR A 226 14.27 -16.22 -6.48
CA THR A 226 15.62 -15.67 -6.67
C THR A 226 15.94 -14.65 -5.57
N THR A 227 17.22 -14.47 -5.25
CA THR A 227 17.66 -13.46 -4.27
C THR A 227 17.09 -12.08 -4.60
N HIS A 228 17.15 -11.68 -5.88
CA HIS A 228 16.60 -10.40 -6.35
C HIS A 228 15.10 -10.25 -6.04
N GLN A 229 14.29 -11.29 -6.26
CA GLN A 229 12.85 -11.25 -5.95
C GLN A 229 12.59 -11.10 -4.44
N VAL A 230 13.40 -11.77 -3.63
CA VAL A 230 13.32 -11.69 -2.17
C VAL A 230 13.69 -10.28 -1.69
N THR A 231 14.83 -9.74 -2.13
CA THR A 231 15.29 -8.37 -1.84
C THR A 231 14.21 -7.32 -2.17
N ILE A 232 13.55 -7.42 -3.33
CA ILE A 232 12.44 -6.52 -3.69
C ILE A 232 11.29 -6.63 -2.69
N SER A 233 10.89 -7.86 -2.35
CA SER A 233 9.77 -8.13 -1.44
C SER A 233 10.08 -7.58 -0.03
N GLN A 234 11.28 -7.85 0.47
CA GLN A 234 11.77 -7.37 1.77
C GLN A 234 11.81 -5.84 1.81
N GLY A 235 12.40 -5.18 0.81
CA GLY A 235 12.45 -3.72 0.74
C GLY A 235 11.06 -3.07 0.69
N ARG A 236 10.09 -3.69 0.00
CA ARG A 236 8.70 -3.21 -0.03
C ARG A 236 7.98 -3.39 1.31
N LEU A 237 8.21 -4.50 2.00
CA LEU A 237 7.68 -4.72 3.34
C LEU A 237 8.23 -3.68 4.33
N LEU A 238 9.56 -3.50 4.35
CA LEU A 238 10.25 -2.51 5.18
C LEU A 238 9.72 -1.09 4.97
N ARG A 239 9.42 -0.68 3.73
CA ARG A 239 8.87 0.66 3.45
C ARG A 239 7.44 0.89 3.95
N LEU A 240 6.61 -0.15 4.04
CA LEU A 240 5.23 0.00 4.51
C LEU A 240 5.10 -0.09 6.03
N LEU A 241 5.94 -0.90 6.68
CA LEU A 241 5.82 -1.19 8.11
C LEU A 241 5.82 0.04 9.03
N PRO A 242 6.70 1.06 8.87
CA PRO A 242 6.69 2.25 9.71
C PRO A 242 5.32 2.95 9.72
N ARG A 243 4.69 3.09 8.54
CA ARG A 243 3.34 3.65 8.42
C ARG A 243 2.31 2.82 9.18
N LEU A 244 2.38 1.49 9.11
CA LEU A 244 1.42 0.62 9.80
C LEU A 244 1.63 0.60 11.32
N CYS A 245 2.86 0.79 11.78
CA CYS A 245 3.17 0.88 13.22
C CYS A 245 2.51 2.09 13.88
N THR A 246 2.43 3.23 13.19
CA THR A 246 1.71 4.41 13.72
C THR A 246 0.22 4.19 13.87
N LEU A 247 -0.35 3.22 13.14
CA LEU A 247 -1.77 2.88 13.20
C LEU A 247 -2.07 1.84 14.27
N ASN A 248 -1.31 0.73 14.28
CA ASN A 248 -1.52 -0.37 15.22
C ASN A 248 -0.26 -1.25 15.34
N ILE A 249 0.76 -0.75 16.03
CA ILE A 249 1.97 -1.53 16.31
C ILE A 249 1.68 -2.83 17.07
N GLY A 250 0.67 -2.84 17.96
CA GLY A 250 0.30 -4.03 18.73
C GLY A 250 -0.07 -5.22 17.83
N ALA A 251 -0.83 -4.97 16.76
CA ALA A 251 -1.18 -5.98 15.77
C ALA A 251 0.03 -6.54 15.01
N LEU A 252 1.09 -5.74 14.84
CA LEU A 252 2.30 -6.14 14.12
C LEU A 252 3.35 -6.80 15.01
N SER A 253 3.31 -6.50 16.31
CA SER A 253 4.34 -6.90 17.29
C SER A 253 3.98 -8.11 18.12
N HIS A 254 2.75 -8.62 18.02
CA HIS A 254 2.31 -9.80 18.75
C HIS A 254 2.49 -11.09 17.93
N PRO A 255 3.04 -12.17 18.50
CA PRO A 255 3.21 -13.42 17.77
C PRO A 255 1.88 -14.17 17.74
N LEU A 256 1.26 -14.28 16.57
CA LEU A 256 -0.02 -14.98 16.40
C LEU A 256 0.14 -16.48 16.11
N PHE A 257 1.23 -16.83 15.43
CA PHE A 257 1.53 -18.20 15.01
C PHE A 257 2.99 -18.49 15.33
N GLN A 258 3.24 -19.46 16.23
CA GLN A 258 4.57 -19.72 16.80
C GLN A 258 5.62 -20.19 15.77
N ASP A 259 5.17 -20.76 14.66
CA ASP A 259 5.96 -21.26 13.54
C ASP A 259 6.21 -20.22 12.43
N LEU A 260 5.52 -19.07 12.48
CA LEU A 260 5.76 -17.96 11.55
C LEU A 260 6.69 -16.93 12.21
N PHE A 261 7.49 -16.25 11.40
CA PHE A 261 8.33 -15.13 11.85
C PHE A 261 9.30 -15.49 13.00
N VAL A 262 9.84 -16.71 12.94
CA VAL A 262 10.75 -17.25 13.96
C VAL A 262 12.04 -16.42 13.99
N LEU A 263 12.43 -16.02 15.20
CA LEU A 263 13.71 -15.38 15.50
C LEU A 263 14.58 -16.32 16.33
N PRO A 264 15.92 -16.15 16.34
CA PRO A 264 16.77 -16.82 17.31
C PRO A 264 16.28 -16.58 18.74
N GLU A 265 16.31 -17.60 19.60
CA GLU A 265 15.72 -17.56 20.95
C GLU A 265 16.23 -16.36 21.78
N GLU A 266 17.53 -16.07 21.69
CA GLU A 266 18.14 -14.92 22.37
C GLU A 266 17.52 -13.59 21.93
N VAL A 267 17.31 -13.40 20.63
CA VAL A 267 16.70 -12.19 20.05
C VAL A 267 15.21 -12.11 20.40
N GLY A 268 14.49 -13.23 20.23
CA GLY A 268 13.06 -13.33 20.52
C GLY A 268 12.72 -13.09 21.98
N SER A 269 13.58 -13.51 22.92
CA SER A 269 13.38 -13.27 24.36
C SER A 269 13.50 -11.79 24.74
N ARG A 270 14.31 -11.00 24.01
CA ARG A 270 14.54 -9.57 24.27
C ARG A 270 13.50 -8.68 23.60
N ALA A 271 13.26 -8.89 22.30
CA ALA A 271 12.42 -8.03 21.47
C ALA A 271 10.99 -8.57 21.28
N GLY A 272 10.72 -9.81 21.67
CA GLY A 272 9.47 -10.51 21.37
C GLY A 272 9.48 -11.16 19.97
N GLY A 273 8.32 -11.67 19.56
CA GLY A 273 8.11 -12.27 18.24
C GLY A 273 6.89 -11.65 17.57
N GLY A 274 6.97 -11.41 16.27
CA GLY A 274 5.92 -10.73 15.51
C GLY A 274 6.44 -10.34 14.13
N LEU A 275 5.55 -9.91 13.24
CA LEU A 275 5.92 -9.48 11.89
C LEU A 275 6.93 -8.32 11.95
N LEU A 276 6.72 -7.35 12.86
CA LEU A 276 7.62 -6.20 13.02
C LEU A 276 9.02 -6.63 13.46
N GLN A 277 9.12 -7.43 14.53
CA GLN A 277 10.40 -7.88 15.07
C GLN A 277 11.14 -8.74 14.06
N TRP A 278 10.44 -9.64 13.38
CA TRP A 278 11.06 -10.46 12.34
C TRP A 278 11.56 -9.62 11.18
N ALA A 279 10.77 -8.68 10.66
CA ALA A 279 11.21 -7.80 9.58
C ALA A 279 12.44 -6.95 9.99
N ALA A 280 12.43 -6.44 11.22
CA ALA A 280 13.46 -5.56 11.75
C ALA A 280 14.77 -6.28 12.17
N LEU A 281 14.68 -7.54 12.62
CA LEU A 281 15.80 -8.23 13.28
C LEU A 281 16.25 -9.54 12.61
N GLY A 282 15.40 -10.18 11.80
CA GLY A 282 15.67 -11.53 11.29
C GLY A 282 15.37 -11.77 9.82
N MET A 283 14.69 -10.84 9.14
CA MET A 283 14.34 -10.98 7.72
C MET A 283 15.53 -10.66 6.80
N VAL A 284 16.29 -9.62 7.14
CA VAL A 284 17.38 -9.11 6.32
C VAL A 284 18.69 -9.79 6.68
N ASP A 285 19.36 -10.34 5.67
CA ASP A 285 20.77 -10.73 5.79
C ASP A 285 21.63 -9.47 5.69
N LYS A 286 22.24 -9.06 6.81
CA LYS A 286 23.06 -7.85 6.89
C LYS A 286 24.38 -7.95 6.09
N SER A 287 24.75 -9.14 5.61
CA SER A 287 25.89 -9.28 4.70
C SER A 287 25.59 -8.78 3.28
N ASP A 288 24.31 -8.67 2.90
CA ASP A 288 23.87 -7.93 1.71
C ASP A 288 23.82 -6.44 2.04
N THR A 289 24.85 -5.70 1.62
CA THR A 289 25.00 -4.25 1.90
C THR A 289 23.79 -3.43 1.44
N LEU A 290 23.18 -3.76 0.30
CA LEU A 290 22.04 -2.98 -0.21
C LEU A 290 20.78 -3.22 0.64
N MET A 291 20.59 -4.45 1.10
CA MET A 291 19.50 -4.77 2.02
C MET A 291 19.75 -4.22 3.42
N HIS A 292 21.00 -4.20 3.89
CA HIS A 292 21.36 -3.57 5.15
C HIS A 292 21.09 -2.06 5.12
N LEU A 293 21.44 -1.35 4.04
CA LEU A 293 21.05 0.05 3.84
C LEU A 293 19.52 0.25 3.85
N SER A 294 18.77 -0.68 3.26
CA SER A 294 17.30 -0.66 3.31
C SER A 294 16.75 -0.86 4.73
N LEU A 295 17.44 -1.66 5.55
CA LEU A 295 17.10 -1.84 6.96
C LEU A 295 17.42 -0.59 7.78
N VAL A 296 18.52 0.10 7.48
CA VAL A 296 18.87 1.39 8.10
C VAL A 296 17.80 2.44 7.78
N ASP A 297 17.42 2.59 6.50
CA ASP A 297 16.34 3.50 6.07
C ASP A 297 15.00 3.19 6.77
N PHE A 298 14.68 1.90 6.94
CA PHE A 298 13.54 1.46 7.74
C PHE A 298 13.61 1.98 9.18
N PHE A 299 14.73 1.84 9.88
CA PHE A 299 14.85 2.30 11.26
C PHE A 299 14.86 3.82 11.37
N GLU A 300 15.51 4.55 10.45
CA GLU A 300 15.46 6.01 10.41
C GLU A 300 14.01 6.50 10.24
N THR A 301 13.27 5.90 9.30
CA THR A 301 11.85 6.19 9.08
C THR A 301 11.01 5.81 10.31
N PHE A 302 11.21 4.61 10.86
CA PHE A 302 10.49 4.10 12.02
C PHE A 302 10.66 5.02 13.24
N VAL A 303 11.89 5.41 13.59
CA VAL A 303 12.17 6.33 14.69
C VAL A 303 11.51 7.68 14.44
N SER A 304 11.60 8.22 13.23
CA SER A 304 11.03 9.52 12.87
C SER A 304 9.51 9.55 13.04
N VAL A 305 8.81 8.52 12.55
CA VAL A 305 7.34 8.46 12.65
C VAL A 305 6.87 8.07 14.05
N MET A 306 7.59 7.19 14.76
CA MET A 306 7.20 6.78 16.10
C MET A 306 7.40 7.89 17.13
N ARG A 307 8.39 8.78 16.95
CA ARG A 307 8.58 9.98 17.79
C ARG A 307 7.29 10.78 17.95
N VAL A 308 6.60 11.03 16.84
CA VAL A 308 5.39 11.86 16.75
C VAL A 308 4.10 11.06 16.89
N SER A 309 4.20 9.74 16.99
CA SER A 309 3.05 8.87 17.22
C SER A 309 2.62 8.92 18.67
N ARG A 310 1.33 8.68 18.91
CA ARG A 310 0.78 8.55 20.27
C ARG A 310 1.22 7.22 20.86
N ARG A 311 1.82 7.24 22.04
CA ARG A 311 2.46 6.06 22.64
C ARG A 311 2.09 5.91 24.10
N SER A 312 1.84 4.67 24.50
CA SER A 312 1.80 4.29 25.91
C SER A 312 3.22 4.02 26.42
N ALA A 313 3.42 4.08 27.73
CA ALA A 313 4.72 3.70 28.33
C ALA A 313 5.14 2.26 27.97
N GLU A 314 4.17 1.35 27.80
CA GLU A 314 4.43 -0.01 27.34
C GLU A 314 4.97 -0.05 25.91
N MET A 315 4.42 0.79 25.02
CA MET A 315 4.88 0.91 23.65
C MET A 315 6.28 1.52 23.57
N ASP A 316 6.57 2.52 24.41
CA ASP A 316 7.92 3.10 24.49
C ASP A 316 8.94 2.08 24.97
N ALA A 317 8.63 1.33 26.03
CA ALA A 317 9.48 0.25 26.51
C ALA A 317 9.71 -0.83 25.45
N PHE A 318 8.68 -1.14 24.65
CA PHE A 318 8.81 -2.06 23.52
C PHE A 318 9.75 -1.53 22.44
N ILE A 319 9.59 -0.27 22.02
CA ILE A 319 10.45 0.37 21.01
C ILE A 319 11.91 0.43 21.50
N CYS A 320 12.15 0.80 22.76
CA CYS A 320 13.48 0.79 23.36
C CYS A 320 14.12 -0.61 23.28
N LYS A 321 13.38 -1.68 23.62
CA LYS A 321 13.89 -3.07 23.53
C LYS A 321 14.19 -3.48 22.09
N LEU A 322 13.30 -3.15 21.15
CA LEU A 322 13.51 -3.41 19.72
C LEU A 322 14.78 -2.72 19.23
N MET A 323 14.97 -1.45 19.63
CA MET A 323 16.11 -0.65 19.19
C MET A 323 17.42 -1.10 19.81
N ALA A 324 17.45 -1.34 21.12
CA ALA A 324 18.62 -1.90 21.80
C ALA A 324 19.06 -3.23 21.16
N THR A 325 18.11 -4.08 20.79
CA THR A 325 18.41 -5.36 20.13
C THR A 325 18.94 -5.16 18.70
N ALA A 326 18.41 -4.19 17.94
CA ALA A 326 18.86 -3.90 16.59
C ALA A 326 20.31 -3.37 16.54
N LEU A 327 20.70 -2.60 17.56
CA LEU A 327 21.98 -1.90 17.65
C LEU A 327 23.14 -2.75 18.19
N GLU A 328 22.85 -3.86 18.86
CA GLU A 328 23.81 -4.66 19.64
C GLU A 328 25.09 -5.06 18.87
N CYS A 329 25.04 -5.11 17.54
CA CYS A 329 26.19 -5.35 16.65
C CYS A 329 26.08 -4.56 15.33
N ASP A 330 25.47 -3.37 15.32
CA ASP A 330 25.19 -2.61 14.10
C ASP A 330 25.64 -1.15 14.20
N SER A 331 26.96 -0.94 14.09
CA SER A 331 27.56 0.40 14.18
C SER A 331 27.13 1.34 13.05
N GLU A 332 26.77 0.78 11.89
CA GLU A 332 26.27 1.56 10.76
C GLU A 332 24.89 2.13 11.07
N LEU A 333 23.97 1.30 11.58
CA LEU A 333 22.68 1.76 12.07
C LEU A 333 22.82 2.78 13.20
N GLU A 334 23.72 2.53 14.17
CA GLU A 334 23.96 3.46 15.27
C GLU A 334 24.45 4.83 14.78
N GLY A 335 25.40 4.84 13.83
CA GLY A 335 25.92 6.05 13.21
C GLY A 335 24.87 6.80 12.37
N ALA A 336 24.04 6.06 11.62
CA ALA A 336 22.93 6.63 10.86
C ALA A 336 21.94 7.35 11.77
N LEU A 337 21.47 6.69 12.85
CA LEU A 337 20.55 7.29 13.81
C LEU A 337 21.14 8.53 14.49
N LYS A 338 22.41 8.52 14.89
CA LYS A 338 23.06 9.68 15.52
C LYS A 338 23.13 10.91 14.61
N THR A 339 23.26 10.71 13.30
CA THR A 339 23.37 11.78 12.30
C THR A 339 22.05 12.14 11.64
N LEU A 340 20.97 11.39 11.91
CA LEU A 340 19.65 11.63 11.35
C LEU A 340 19.09 13.03 11.71
N PRO A 341 19.22 13.54 12.95
CA PRO A 341 18.78 14.90 13.29
C PRO A 341 19.43 15.98 12.43
N ASP A 342 20.70 15.80 12.06
CA ASP A 342 21.47 16.78 11.28
C ASP A 342 21.07 16.81 9.79
N ARG A 343 20.34 15.76 9.35
CA ARG A 343 19.75 15.63 8.01
C ARG A 343 18.26 15.98 7.98
N THR A 344 17.70 16.40 9.11
CA THR A 344 16.28 16.75 9.28
C THR A 344 16.12 18.28 9.34
N ILE A 345 14.93 18.79 9.02
CA ILE A 345 14.62 20.22 9.14
C ILE A 345 14.79 20.73 10.59
N GLU A 346 15.22 21.98 10.74
CA GLU A 346 15.66 22.56 12.04
C GLU A 346 14.63 22.42 13.15
N ASP A 347 13.34 22.67 12.85
CA ASP A 347 12.24 22.58 13.82
C ASP A 347 12.01 21.15 14.35
N GLU A 348 12.41 20.12 13.60
CA GLU A 348 12.24 18.72 13.97
C GLU A 348 13.53 18.06 14.49
N ALA A 349 14.69 18.68 14.24
CA ALA A 349 16.01 18.13 14.56
C ALA A 349 16.22 17.97 16.07
N GLU A 350 15.99 19.01 16.89
CA GLU A 350 16.21 18.93 18.34
C GLU A 350 15.30 17.90 19.04
N PRO A 351 13.97 17.87 18.79
CA PRO A 351 13.13 16.86 19.42
C PRO A 351 13.46 15.44 18.94
N LEU A 352 13.90 15.28 17.68
CA LEU A 352 14.37 13.99 17.17
C LEU A 352 15.67 13.55 17.86
N ARG A 353 16.63 14.47 18.06
CA ARG A 353 17.89 14.19 18.76
C ARG A 353 17.65 13.76 20.21
N ALA A 354 16.76 14.46 20.92
CA ALA A 354 16.38 14.10 22.28
C ALA A 354 15.75 12.70 22.34
N TYR A 355 14.86 12.40 21.38
CA TYR A 355 14.20 11.10 21.29
C TYR A 355 15.20 9.96 21.02
N ILE A 356 16.10 10.14 20.05
CA ILE A 356 17.14 9.17 19.73
C ILE A 356 18.07 8.95 20.93
N THR A 357 18.47 10.02 21.60
CA THR A 357 19.32 9.92 22.80
C THR A 357 18.64 9.07 23.89
N GLY A 358 17.33 9.22 24.09
CA GLY A 358 16.57 8.40 25.04
C GLY A 358 16.35 6.94 24.60
N LEU A 359 16.45 6.64 23.29
CA LEU A 359 16.42 5.26 22.80
C LEU A 359 17.78 4.57 22.92
N LEU A 360 18.87 5.34 22.88
CA LEU A 360 20.26 4.86 22.94
C LEU A 360 20.82 4.78 24.37
N SER A 361 20.17 5.44 25.34
CA SER A 361 20.49 5.38 26.77
C SER A 361 19.96 4.11 27.41
#